data_AF-A0A829GWS2-F1
#
_entry.id   AF-A0A829GWS2-F1
#
_cell.length_a   1.000
_cell.length_b   1.000
_cell.length_c   1.000
_cell.angle_alpha   90.00
_cell.angle_beta   90.00
_cell.angle_gamma   90.00
#
_symmetry.space_group_name_H-M   'P 1'
#
loop_
_entity.id
_entity.type
_entity.pdbx_description
1 polymer ?
#
loop_
_entity_poly.entity_id
_entity_poly.type
_entity_poly.pdbx_seq_one_letter_code
_entity_poly.pdbx_strand_id
1 'polypeptide(L)'
;MKDLTKIVTASLPSTMHIAGINIARSSGSTYWLLRQSSQWLTLRLATHPHWLRGVRQLQVVLPASSARHDSITMLTKALASPAAAKNTYTFTAIDTALANMLLWTASRKLVFMLRLTPEMATTHKMTPFCLQQDFAPLPLFLGDRNNSNDLLLPVHDAKLQQSLIDFYSANLLFTQFSSHQLVKLLPTAQWLQTILTTVPTNPAWPLTLATTFGTELLDVIHRARM
;
A
#
# COMPACT_ATOMS: atom_id res chain seq x y z
N MET A 1 7.07 -15.87 17.96
CA MET A 1 7.79 -14.60 17.74
C MET A 1 7.53 -13.62 18.89
N LYS A 2 8.10 -13.87 20.08
CA LYS A 2 8.15 -12.83 21.13
C LYS A 2 9.25 -11.84 20.72
N ASP A 3 9.00 -10.54 20.90
CA ASP A 3 10.00 -9.46 20.81
C ASP A 3 10.42 -8.91 19.42
N LEU A 4 9.56 -9.00 18.40
CA LEU A 4 9.84 -8.45 17.05
C LEU A 4 10.18 -6.95 17.08
N THR A 5 9.48 -6.16 17.91
CA THR A 5 9.78 -4.73 18.03
C THR A 5 11.21 -4.49 18.51
N LYS A 6 11.73 -5.28 19.45
CA LYS A 6 13.13 -5.16 19.88
C LYS A 6 14.11 -5.63 18.82
N ILE A 7 13.79 -6.65 18.03
CA ILE A 7 14.61 -7.06 16.89
C ILE A 7 14.70 -5.93 15.87
N VAL A 8 13.56 -5.37 15.46
CA VAL A 8 13.52 -4.27 14.50
C VAL A 8 14.27 -3.07 15.03
N THR A 9 13.95 -2.60 16.23
CA THR A 9 14.62 -1.45 16.87
C THR A 9 16.14 -1.65 16.93
N ALA A 10 16.61 -2.83 17.35
CA ALA A 10 18.04 -3.12 17.43
C ALA A 10 18.74 -3.23 16.06
N SER A 11 17.98 -3.36 14.98
CA SER A 11 18.53 -3.48 13.62
C SER A 11 18.48 -2.17 12.83
N LEU A 12 17.78 -1.14 13.34
CA LEU A 12 17.64 0.13 12.63
C LEU A 12 18.97 0.91 12.68
N PRO A 13 19.36 1.54 11.56
CA PRO A 13 20.35 2.61 11.60
C PRO A 13 19.93 3.71 12.57
N SER A 14 20.87 4.41 13.20
CA SER A 14 20.59 5.50 14.15
C SER A 14 19.78 6.65 13.55
N THR A 15 19.76 6.79 12.23
CA THR A 15 19.01 7.81 11.48
C THR A 15 17.58 7.41 11.15
N MET A 16 17.18 6.16 11.44
CA MET A 16 15.89 5.60 11.09
C MET A 16 15.09 5.23 12.34
N HIS A 17 13.78 5.45 12.31
CA HIS A 17 12.88 5.10 13.41
C HIS A 17 11.60 4.43 12.92
N ILE A 18 10.95 3.71 13.83
CA ILE A 18 9.65 3.08 13.59
C ILE A 18 8.56 4.14 13.73
N ALA A 19 7.78 4.34 12.67
CA ALA A 19 6.64 5.26 12.65
C ALA A 19 5.29 4.54 12.74
N GLY A 20 5.24 3.24 12.44
CA GLY A 20 4.02 2.44 12.53
C GLY A 20 4.27 0.95 12.41
N ILE A 21 3.38 0.14 12.98
CA ILE A 21 3.46 -1.32 12.99
C ILE A 21 2.08 -1.89 12.67
N ASN A 22 2.02 -2.84 11.74
CA ASN A 22 0.82 -3.63 11.46
C ASN A 22 1.17 -5.13 11.49
N ILE A 23 0.48 -5.89 12.34
CA ILE A 23 0.76 -7.32 12.56
C ILE A 23 -0.40 -8.14 11.97
N ALA A 24 -0.16 -8.76 10.81
CA ALA A 24 -1.12 -9.66 10.18
C ALA A 24 -1.03 -11.06 10.81
N ARG A 25 -1.76 -11.26 11.90
CA ARG A 25 -1.71 -12.51 12.70
C ARG A 25 -2.02 -13.77 11.89
N SER A 26 -2.93 -13.67 10.90
CA SER A 26 -3.38 -14.80 10.08
C SER A 26 -2.37 -15.26 9.03
N SER A 27 -1.47 -14.38 8.57
CA SER A 27 -0.49 -14.71 7.53
C SER A 27 0.91 -14.95 8.08
N GLY A 28 1.16 -14.74 9.38
CA GLY A 28 2.52 -14.79 9.92
C GLY A 28 3.45 -13.71 9.35
N SER A 29 2.87 -12.61 8.83
CA SER A 29 3.60 -11.46 8.32
C SER A 29 3.43 -10.27 9.26
N THR A 30 4.48 -9.47 9.39
CA THR A 30 4.43 -8.17 10.07
C THR A 30 4.96 -7.10 9.14
N TYR A 31 4.37 -5.92 9.24
CA TYR A 31 4.66 -4.79 8.39
C TYR A 31 5.00 -3.58 9.24
N TRP A 32 6.00 -2.83 8.81
CA TRP A 32 6.59 -1.75 9.56
C TRP A 32 6.71 -0.54 8.63
N LEU A 33 6.24 0.60 9.10
CA LEU A 33 6.49 1.88 8.47
C LEU A 33 7.72 2.49 9.15
N LEU A 34 8.79 2.67 8.39
CA LEU A 34 10.04 3.23 8.86
C LEU A 34 10.24 4.61 8.25
N ARG A 35 10.85 5.52 9.00
CA ARG A 35 11.13 6.88 8.57
C ARG A 35 12.59 7.24 8.79
N GLN A 36 13.19 7.87 7.79
CA GLN A 36 14.52 8.45 7.82
C GLN A 36 14.45 9.85 7.21
N SER A 37 14.51 10.90 8.04
CA SER A 37 14.27 12.28 7.60
C SER A 37 12.90 12.44 6.88
N SER A 38 12.88 12.85 5.61
CA SER A 38 11.69 12.94 4.76
C SER A 38 11.37 11.65 4.00
N GLN A 39 12.23 10.64 4.07
CA GLN A 39 12.07 9.38 3.37
C GLN A 39 11.35 8.34 4.23
N TRP A 40 10.60 7.50 3.55
CA TRP A 40 9.81 6.42 4.09
C TRP A 40 10.25 5.09 3.48
N LEU A 41 10.13 4.03 4.28
CA LEU A 41 10.33 2.66 3.83
C LEU A 41 9.27 1.77 4.49
N THR A 42 8.58 0.97 3.69
CA THR A 42 7.78 -0.13 4.24
C THR A 42 8.62 -1.40 4.28
N LEU A 43 8.66 -2.00 5.46
CA LEU A 43 9.37 -3.25 5.72
C LEU A 43 8.35 -4.35 6.01
N ARG A 44 8.49 -5.49 5.33
CA ARG A 44 7.76 -6.73 5.62
C ARG A 44 8.71 -7.76 6.21
N LEU A 45 8.39 -8.25 7.39
CA LEU A 45 9.00 -9.45 7.97
C LEU A 45 8.00 -10.60 7.91
N ALA A 46 8.42 -11.74 7.37
CA ALA A 46 7.58 -12.93 7.28
C ALA A 46 8.40 -14.20 7.27
N THR A 47 7.76 -15.35 7.43
CA THR A 47 8.39 -16.68 7.29
C THR A 47 8.37 -17.21 5.85
N HIS A 48 7.81 -16.45 4.91
CA HIS A 48 7.59 -16.87 3.52
C HIS A 48 7.66 -15.65 2.57
N PRO A 49 7.94 -15.87 1.27
CA PRO A 49 7.98 -14.81 0.26
C PRO A 49 6.63 -14.09 0.09
N HIS A 50 6.66 -12.86 -0.42
CA HIS A 50 5.44 -12.15 -0.84
C HIS A 50 4.78 -12.88 -2.01
N TRP A 51 3.45 -12.89 -2.01
CA TRP A 51 2.64 -13.35 -3.13
C TRP A 51 2.56 -12.32 -4.29
N LEU A 52 3.26 -11.19 -4.19
CA LEU A 52 3.30 -10.15 -5.21
C LEU A 52 4.74 -9.93 -5.64
N ARG A 53 4.93 -9.73 -6.95
CA ARG A 53 6.18 -9.31 -7.56
C ARG A 53 6.11 -7.82 -7.90
N GLY A 54 7.27 -7.17 -7.89
CA GLY A 54 7.37 -5.74 -8.21
C GLY A 54 6.87 -4.80 -7.11
N VAL A 55 6.82 -5.26 -5.87
CA VAL A 55 6.44 -4.43 -4.71
C VAL A 55 7.57 -3.46 -4.33
N ARG A 56 7.21 -2.23 -3.97
CA ARG A 56 8.11 -1.19 -3.44
C ARG A 56 8.20 -1.26 -1.91
N GLN A 57 8.54 -2.43 -1.38
CA GLN A 57 8.74 -2.65 0.05
C GLN A 57 10.00 -3.51 0.26
N LEU A 58 10.72 -3.27 1.35
CA LEU A 58 11.81 -4.14 1.76
C LEU A 58 11.23 -5.41 2.38
N GLN A 59 11.57 -6.57 1.83
CA GLN A 59 11.17 -7.85 2.40
C GLN A 59 12.36 -8.54 3.07
N VAL A 60 12.15 -9.03 4.28
CA VAL A 60 13.07 -9.97 4.94
C VAL A 60 12.30 -11.21 5.34
N VAL A 61 12.73 -12.36 4.81
CA VAL A 61 12.19 -13.66 5.20
C VAL A 61 12.99 -14.16 6.40
N LEU A 62 12.37 -14.18 7.58
CA LEU A 62 12.94 -14.66 8.82
C LEU A 62 12.39 -16.06 9.12
N PRO A 63 13.22 -17.12 9.07
CA PRO A 63 12.82 -18.44 9.51
C PRO A 63 12.26 -18.42 10.95
N ALA A 64 11.22 -19.22 11.21
CA ALA A 64 10.59 -19.27 12.53
C ALA A 64 11.55 -19.72 13.66
N SER A 65 12.60 -20.47 13.31
CA SER A 65 13.64 -20.99 14.20
C SER A 65 14.85 -20.07 14.36
N SER A 66 14.89 -18.90 13.71
CA SER A 66 16.06 -18.02 13.76
C SER A 66 16.31 -17.51 15.18
N ALA A 67 17.56 -17.59 15.63
CA ALA A 67 17.97 -16.96 16.87
C ALA A 67 17.82 -15.43 16.76
N ARG A 68 17.65 -14.77 17.92
CA ARG A 68 17.47 -13.31 17.97
C ARG A 68 18.65 -12.57 17.34
N HIS A 69 19.88 -12.99 17.64
CA HIS A 69 21.09 -12.38 17.11
C HIS A 69 21.14 -12.47 15.57
N ASP A 70 20.89 -13.65 15.01
CA ASP A 70 20.87 -13.86 13.56
C ASP A 70 19.80 -13.01 12.88
N SER A 71 18.61 -12.91 13.50
CA SER A 71 17.52 -12.07 12.99
C SER A 71 17.91 -10.59 12.93
N ILE A 72 18.62 -10.10 13.96
CA ILE A 72 19.13 -8.73 14.00
C ILE A 72 20.18 -8.52 12.90
N THR A 73 21.13 -9.44 12.77
CA THR A 73 22.19 -9.37 11.74
C THR A 73 21.61 -9.38 10.33
N MET A 74 20.65 -10.27 10.05
CA MET A 74 19.95 -10.34 8.76
C MET A 74 19.21 -9.04 8.45
N LEU A 75 18.46 -8.51 9.42
CA LEU A 75 17.67 -7.30 9.22
C LEU A 75 18.56 -6.06 9.06
N THR A 76 19.63 -5.96 9.84
CA THR A 76 20.62 -4.88 9.72
C THR A 76 21.24 -4.86 8.31
N LYS A 77 21.67 -6.03 7.82
CA LYS A 77 22.22 -6.17 6.46
C LYS A 77 21.18 -5.82 5.39
N ALA A 78 19.93 -6.23 5.57
CA ALA A 78 18.85 -5.91 4.64
C ALA A 78 18.56 -4.41 4.58
N LEU A 79 18.52 -3.72 5.73
CA LEU A 79 18.29 -2.28 5.81
C LEU A 79 19.44 -1.45 5.23
N ALA A 80 20.67 -1.96 5.26
CA ALA A 80 21.84 -1.35 4.62
C ALA A 80 21.97 -1.68 3.11
N SER A 81 21.09 -2.51 2.56
CA SER A 81 21.24 -3.01 1.18
C SER A 81 20.79 -1.99 0.12
N PRO A 82 21.28 -2.10 -1.12
CA PRO A 82 20.74 -1.32 -2.25
C PRO A 82 19.24 -1.51 -2.47
N ALA A 83 18.69 -2.67 -2.09
CA ALA A 83 17.26 -2.92 -2.17
C ALA A 83 16.47 -2.05 -1.18
N ALA A 84 17.00 -1.77 0.01
CA ALA A 84 16.37 -0.83 0.94
C ALA A 84 16.33 0.58 0.33
N ALA A 85 17.47 1.06 -0.18
CA ALA A 85 17.57 2.38 -0.82
C ALA A 85 16.59 2.51 -2.00
N LYS A 86 16.53 1.52 -2.89
CA LYS A 86 15.61 1.50 -4.04
C LYS A 86 14.12 1.54 -3.64
N ASN A 87 13.78 0.99 -2.48
CA ASN A 87 12.41 0.95 -1.97
C ASN A 87 12.06 2.14 -1.06
N THR A 88 13.01 3.04 -0.79
CA THR A 88 12.67 4.30 -0.12
C THR A 88 11.84 5.21 -1.02
N TYR A 89 10.97 6.02 -0.40
CA TYR A 89 10.15 6.98 -1.13
C TYR A 89 9.90 8.24 -0.30
N THR A 90 9.61 9.35 -0.98
CA THR A 90 9.21 10.63 -0.39
C THR A 90 7.84 10.99 -0.92
N PHE A 91 7.01 11.62 -0.10
CA PHE A 91 5.71 12.11 -0.55
C PHE A 91 5.86 13.42 -1.31
N THR A 92 5.45 13.42 -2.57
CA THR A 92 5.28 14.63 -3.38
C THR A 92 3.95 15.32 -3.04
N ALA A 93 3.71 16.48 -3.65
CA ALA A 93 2.42 17.16 -3.54
C ALA A 93 1.26 16.30 -4.09
N ILE A 94 1.51 15.51 -5.14
CA ILE A 94 0.51 14.63 -5.76
C ILE A 94 0.25 13.42 -4.87
N ASP A 95 1.29 12.81 -4.28
CA ASP A 95 1.12 11.70 -3.32
C ASP A 95 0.32 12.15 -2.10
N THR A 96 0.60 13.36 -1.61
CA THR A 96 -0.15 13.99 -0.52
C THR A 96 -1.61 14.19 -0.91
N ALA A 97 -1.88 14.66 -2.12
CA ALA A 97 -3.25 14.84 -2.61
C ALA A 97 -4.00 13.50 -2.77
N LEU A 98 -3.33 12.48 -3.31
CA LEU A 98 -3.86 11.13 -3.44
C LEU A 98 -4.18 10.51 -2.07
N ALA A 99 -3.26 10.62 -1.10
CA ALA A 99 -3.47 10.12 0.25
C ALA A 99 -4.69 10.79 0.92
N ASN A 100 -4.82 12.12 0.77
CA ASN A 100 -5.99 12.85 1.27
C ASN A 100 -7.29 12.36 0.62
N MET A 101 -7.30 12.20 -0.71
CA MET A 101 -8.46 11.66 -1.42
C MET A 101 -8.81 10.25 -0.94
N LEU A 102 -7.83 9.34 -0.85
CA LEU A 102 -8.05 7.95 -0.45
C LEU A 102 -8.63 7.85 0.97
N LEU A 103 -8.13 8.65 1.91
CA LEU A 103 -8.69 8.72 3.27
C LEU A 103 -10.09 9.32 3.26
N TRP A 104 -10.30 10.38 2.49
CA TRP A 104 -11.59 11.08 2.40
C TRP A 104 -12.68 10.19 1.78
N THR A 105 -12.38 9.47 0.70
CA THR A 105 -13.31 8.55 0.05
C THR A 105 -13.61 7.36 0.97
N ALA A 106 -12.58 6.77 1.59
CA ALA A 106 -12.76 5.65 2.51
C ALA A 106 -13.63 6.01 3.73
N SER A 107 -13.52 7.23 4.26
CA SER A 107 -14.41 7.73 5.34
C SER A 107 -15.88 7.81 4.93
N ARG A 108 -16.16 7.83 3.62
CA ARG A 108 -17.51 7.81 3.01
C ARG A 108 -17.87 6.45 2.43
N LYS A 109 -17.15 5.40 2.85
CA LYS A 109 -17.33 4.02 2.35
C LYS A 109 -17.06 3.89 0.85
N LEU A 110 -16.34 4.82 0.22
CA LEU A 110 -15.96 4.72 -1.19
C LEU A 110 -14.52 4.24 -1.30
N VAL A 111 -14.27 3.22 -2.13
CA VAL A 111 -12.94 2.64 -2.32
C VAL A 111 -12.71 2.31 -3.79
N PHE A 112 -11.45 2.40 -4.24
CA PHE A 112 -11.09 1.95 -5.56
C PHE A 112 -11.08 0.43 -5.63
N MET A 113 -11.48 -0.12 -6.77
CA MET A 113 -11.53 -1.56 -6.99
C MET A 113 -11.00 -1.90 -8.38
N LEU A 114 -10.18 -2.94 -8.46
CA LEU A 114 -9.78 -3.56 -9.72
C LEU A 114 -10.65 -4.78 -9.96
N ARG A 115 -11.15 -4.96 -11.19
CA ARG A 115 -11.86 -6.18 -11.57
C ARG A 115 -10.86 -7.16 -12.19
N LEU A 116 -10.61 -8.26 -11.47
CA LEU A 116 -9.81 -9.37 -11.94
C LEU A 116 -10.48 -10.05 -13.14
N THR A 117 -9.66 -10.66 -13.99
CA THR A 117 -10.18 -11.63 -14.96
C THR A 117 -10.67 -12.89 -14.21
N PRO A 118 -11.57 -13.69 -14.80
CA PRO A 118 -12.01 -14.96 -14.20
C PRO A 118 -10.85 -15.89 -13.84
N GLU A 119 -9.82 -15.94 -14.69
CA GLU A 119 -8.60 -16.75 -14.47
C GLU A 119 -7.80 -16.25 -13.26
N MET A 120 -7.59 -14.95 -13.13
CA MET A 120 -6.92 -14.38 -11.95
C MET A 120 -7.74 -14.62 -10.68
N ALA A 121 -9.06 -14.48 -10.76
CA ALA A 121 -9.95 -14.68 -9.62
C ALA A 121 -9.93 -16.14 -9.10
N THR A 122 -9.74 -17.13 -9.96
CA THR A 122 -9.61 -18.54 -9.53
C THR A 122 -8.21 -18.89 -9.05
N THR A 123 -7.17 -18.24 -9.58
CA THR A 123 -5.76 -18.57 -9.31
C THR A 123 -5.06 -17.71 -8.26
N HIS A 124 -5.72 -16.67 -7.73
CA HIS A 124 -5.10 -15.65 -6.86
C HIS A 124 -4.43 -16.14 -5.57
N LYS A 125 -4.65 -17.40 -5.17
CA LYS A 125 -4.00 -18.03 -4.01
C LYS A 125 -2.86 -18.99 -4.37
N MET A 126 -2.66 -19.25 -5.67
CA MET A 126 -1.73 -20.27 -6.16
C MET A 126 -0.53 -19.65 -6.88
N THR A 127 -0.72 -18.54 -7.58
CA THR A 127 0.33 -17.91 -8.40
C THR A 127 0.62 -16.49 -7.92
N PRO A 128 1.89 -16.09 -7.74
CA PRO A 128 2.23 -14.72 -7.45
C PRO A 128 1.89 -13.79 -8.62
N PHE A 129 1.26 -12.65 -8.35
CA PHE A 129 0.98 -11.65 -9.38
C PHE A 129 2.09 -10.60 -9.49
N CYS A 130 2.36 -10.16 -10.70
CA CYS A 130 3.16 -8.99 -11.01
C CYS A 130 2.25 -7.76 -11.08
N LEU A 131 2.43 -6.80 -10.18
CA LEU A 131 1.58 -5.59 -10.12
C LEU A 131 1.52 -4.84 -11.45
N GLN A 132 2.65 -4.69 -12.14
CA GLN A 132 2.70 -3.91 -13.37
C GLN A 132 2.12 -4.66 -14.58
N GLN A 133 2.26 -5.98 -14.64
CA GLN A 133 1.78 -6.78 -15.78
C GLN A 133 0.32 -7.18 -15.60
N ASP A 134 -0.07 -7.54 -14.38
CA ASP A 134 -1.36 -8.16 -14.13
C ASP A 134 -2.42 -7.17 -13.67
N PHE A 135 -2.05 -6.09 -12.95
CA PHE A 135 -3.02 -5.13 -12.40
C PHE A 135 -3.18 -3.88 -13.25
N ALA A 136 -2.14 -3.44 -13.96
CA ALA A 136 -2.21 -2.28 -14.86
C ALA A 136 -3.27 -2.41 -15.98
N PRO A 137 -3.51 -3.59 -16.61
CA PRO A 137 -4.53 -3.72 -17.65
C PRO A 137 -5.96 -3.91 -17.10
N LEU A 138 -6.14 -4.09 -15.79
CA LEU A 138 -7.46 -4.38 -15.24
C LEU A 138 -8.36 -3.15 -15.23
N PRO A 139 -9.68 -3.32 -15.44
CA PRO A 139 -10.62 -2.21 -15.28
C PRO A 139 -10.63 -1.69 -13.84
N LEU A 140 -10.51 -0.37 -13.70
CA LEU A 140 -10.57 0.36 -12.43
C LEU A 140 -11.98 0.93 -12.20
N PHE A 141 -12.44 0.84 -10.95
CA PHE A 141 -13.71 1.38 -10.51
C PHE A 141 -13.57 2.13 -9.19
N LEU A 142 -14.50 3.05 -8.92
CA LEU A 142 -14.81 3.55 -7.59
C LEU A 142 -16.16 2.97 -7.16
N GLY A 143 -16.22 2.33 -6.00
CA GLY A 143 -17.46 1.70 -5.54
C GLY A 143 -17.66 1.74 -4.04
N ASP A 144 -18.84 1.30 -3.59
CA ASP A 144 -19.14 1.18 -2.17
C ASP A 144 -18.37 -0.01 -1.56
N ARG A 145 -17.62 0.30 -0.50
CA ARG A 145 -16.76 -0.61 0.25
C ARG A 145 -17.53 -1.81 0.79
N ASN A 146 -18.77 -1.63 1.22
CA ASN A 146 -19.57 -2.66 1.84
C ASN A 146 -20.35 -3.45 0.78
N ASN A 147 -20.90 -2.78 -0.23
CA ASN A 147 -21.70 -3.42 -1.26
C ASN A 147 -21.45 -2.83 -2.66
N SER A 148 -20.59 -3.50 -3.44
CA SER A 148 -20.28 -3.09 -4.81
C SER A 148 -21.47 -3.19 -5.79
N ASN A 149 -22.58 -3.83 -5.41
CA ASN A 149 -23.78 -3.85 -6.23
C ASN A 149 -24.57 -2.54 -6.12
N ASP A 150 -24.43 -1.82 -5.00
CA ASP A 150 -25.11 -0.53 -4.80
C ASP A 150 -24.41 0.58 -5.59
N LEU A 151 -23.08 0.49 -5.72
CA LEU A 151 -22.30 1.49 -6.46
C LEU A 151 -21.02 0.88 -7.01
N LEU A 152 -20.83 1.03 -8.33
CA LEU A 152 -19.59 0.72 -9.02
C LEU A 152 -19.45 1.58 -10.28
N LEU A 153 -18.74 2.69 -10.17
CA LEU A 153 -18.53 3.65 -11.26
C LEU A 153 -17.16 3.40 -11.92
N PRO A 154 -17.09 3.30 -13.26
CA PRO A 154 -15.83 3.11 -13.95
C PRO A 154 -14.94 4.36 -13.83
N VAL A 155 -13.63 4.15 -13.80
CA VAL A 155 -12.61 5.20 -13.77
C VAL A 155 -11.62 4.92 -14.89
N HIS A 156 -11.44 5.89 -15.80
CA HIS A 156 -10.67 5.72 -17.03
C HIS A 156 -9.42 6.61 -17.08
N ASP A 157 -8.66 6.67 -15.98
CA ASP A 157 -7.38 7.38 -15.95
C ASP A 157 -6.23 6.40 -15.63
N ALA A 158 -5.38 6.18 -16.64
CA ALA A 158 -4.24 5.27 -16.53
C ALA A 158 -3.15 5.76 -15.56
N LYS A 159 -2.97 7.09 -15.42
CA LYS A 159 -1.97 7.67 -14.49
C LYS A 159 -2.42 7.52 -13.04
N LEU A 160 -3.71 7.68 -12.77
CA LEU A 160 -4.31 7.42 -11.48
C LEU A 160 -4.19 5.94 -11.15
N GLN A 161 -4.54 5.04 -12.08
CA GLN A 161 -4.39 3.60 -11.87
C GLN A 161 -2.94 3.23 -11.56
N GLN A 162 -1.97 3.78 -12.28
CA GLN A 162 -0.56 3.60 -11.98
C GLN A 162 -0.20 4.10 -10.57
N SER A 163 -0.70 5.28 -10.18
CA SER A 163 -0.44 5.84 -8.85
C SER A 163 -1.04 4.98 -7.72
N LEU A 164 -2.23 4.40 -7.94
CA LEU A 164 -2.84 3.44 -7.03
C LEU A 164 -2.03 2.14 -6.94
N ILE A 165 -1.52 1.64 -8.06
CA ILE A 165 -0.61 0.49 -8.10
C ILE A 165 0.68 0.79 -7.33
N ASP A 166 1.25 1.98 -7.50
CA ASP A 166 2.46 2.38 -6.80
C ASP A 166 2.23 2.48 -5.29
N PHE A 167 1.12 3.08 -4.86
CA PHE A 167 0.70 3.11 -3.45
C PHE A 167 0.51 1.69 -2.90
N TYR A 168 -0.14 0.80 -3.67
CA TYR A 168 -0.32 -0.59 -3.26
C TYR A 168 1.03 -1.34 -3.18
N SER A 169 1.94 -1.09 -4.12
CA SER A 169 3.28 -1.67 -4.14
C SER A 169 4.10 -1.28 -2.91
N ALA A 170 3.91 -0.05 -2.41
CA ALA A 170 4.51 0.46 -1.19
C ALA A 170 3.73 0.08 0.07
N ASN A 171 2.68 -0.74 -0.06
CA ASN A 171 1.81 -1.21 1.02
C ASN A 171 0.97 -0.09 1.68
N LEU A 172 0.88 1.08 1.04
CA LEU A 172 0.02 2.20 1.46
C LEU A 172 -1.47 1.92 1.19
N LEU A 173 -1.75 0.90 0.39
CA LEU A 173 -3.05 0.26 0.25
C LEU A 173 -2.92 -1.21 0.68
N PHE A 174 -3.98 -1.79 1.20
CA PHE A 174 -4.12 -3.23 1.38
C PHE A 174 -5.29 -3.74 0.54
N THR A 175 -5.24 -5.02 0.17
CA THR A 175 -6.27 -5.62 -0.67
C THR A 175 -7.25 -6.45 0.11
N GLN A 176 -8.51 -6.40 -0.34
CA GLN A 176 -9.55 -7.33 0.06
C GLN A 176 -10.23 -7.88 -1.18
N PHE A 177 -10.15 -9.19 -1.36
CA PHE A 177 -10.87 -9.90 -2.43
C PHE A 177 -12.35 -9.99 -2.07
N SER A 178 -13.22 -9.75 -3.05
CA SER A 178 -14.66 -10.01 -2.94
C SER A 178 -15.09 -11.14 -3.87
N SER A 179 -16.27 -11.70 -3.63
CA SER A 179 -16.88 -12.77 -4.44
C SER A 179 -17.08 -12.40 -5.92
N HIS A 180 -17.12 -11.11 -6.26
CA HIS A 180 -17.42 -10.60 -7.60
C HIS A 180 -16.18 -10.34 -8.46
N GLN A 181 -15.08 -11.08 -8.23
CA GLN A 181 -13.80 -10.86 -8.93
C GLN A 181 -13.23 -9.44 -8.70
N LEU A 182 -13.66 -8.75 -7.64
CA LEU A 182 -13.16 -7.41 -7.32
C LEU A 182 -12.07 -7.50 -6.25
N VAL A 183 -11.03 -6.72 -6.46
CA VAL A 183 -9.98 -6.46 -5.47
C VAL A 183 -10.15 -5.02 -4.99
N LYS A 184 -10.62 -4.87 -3.76
CA LYS A 184 -10.75 -3.57 -3.11
C LYS A 184 -9.38 -3.07 -2.69
N LEU A 185 -9.03 -1.86 -3.08
CA LEU A 185 -7.82 -1.15 -2.70
C LEU A 185 -8.14 -0.23 -1.52
N LEU A 186 -7.92 -0.74 -0.31
CA LEU A 186 -8.26 -0.05 0.92
C LEU A 186 -7.04 0.74 1.42
N PRO A 187 -7.18 2.02 1.82
CA PRO A 187 -6.06 2.75 2.38
C PRO A 187 -5.57 2.08 3.67
N THR A 188 -4.25 1.93 3.79
CA THR A 188 -3.62 1.62 5.07
C THR A 188 -3.66 2.88 5.91
N ALA A 189 -4.85 3.18 6.45
CA ALA A 189 -5.22 4.51 6.94
C ALA A 189 -4.26 5.04 8.00
N GLN A 190 -3.83 4.17 8.93
CA GLN A 190 -2.85 4.52 9.95
C GLN A 190 -1.53 5.03 9.33
N TRP A 191 -1.02 4.40 8.27
CA TRP A 191 0.22 4.83 7.63
C TRP A 191 0.05 6.13 6.88
N LEU A 192 -1.02 6.27 6.09
CA LEU A 192 -1.29 7.51 5.37
C LEU A 192 -1.45 8.68 6.33
N GLN A 193 -2.19 8.51 7.43
CA GLN A 193 -2.35 9.54 8.46
C GLN A 193 -1.00 9.90 9.12
N THR A 194 -0.20 8.90 9.50
CA THR A 194 1.14 9.13 10.05
C THR A 194 2.00 9.93 9.07
N ILE A 195 2.03 9.56 7.79
CA ILE A 195 2.83 10.27 6.77
C ILE A 195 2.32 11.70 6.58
N LEU A 196 1.00 11.89 6.53
CA LEU A 196 0.38 13.20 6.33
C LEU A 196 0.66 14.18 7.48
N THR A 197 0.97 13.69 8.70
CA THR A 197 1.36 14.57 9.81
C THR A 197 2.74 15.20 9.65
N THR A 198 3.54 14.73 8.68
CA THR A 198 4.94 15.12 8.51
C THR A 198 5.22 15.86 7.21
N VAL A 199 4.21 16.06 6.37
CA VAL A 199 4.29 16.77 5.09
C VAL A 199 3.43 18.02 5.15
N PRO A 200 3.70 19.03 4.31
CA PRO A 200 2.84 20.21 4.23
C PRO A 200 1.39 19.83 3.95
N THR A 201 0.46 20.44 4.68
CA THR A 201 -0.97 20.25 4.43
C THR A 201 -1.34 20.71 3.03
N ASN A 202 -2.12 19.91 2.30
CA ASN A 202 -2.66 20.28 1.00
C ASN A 202 -4.19 20.40 1.06
N PRO A 203 -4.74 21.52 1.57
CA PRO A 203 -6.19 21.71 1.63
C PRO A 203 -6.83 21.78 0.23
N ALA A 204 -6.05 22.17 -0.79
CA ALA A 204 -6.46 22.22 -2.19
C ALA A 204 -6.20 20.92 -2.95
N TRP A 205 -6.13 19.78 -2.25
CA TRP A 205 -5.88 18.48 -2.89
C TRP A 205 -6.83 18.16 -4.05
N PRO A 206 -8.13 18.54 -4.07
CA PRO A 206 -8.99 18.25 -5.22
C PRO A 206 -8.49 18.96 -6.48
N LEU A 207 -8.01 20.19 -6.36
CA LEU A 207 -7.44 20.95 -7.47
C LEU A 207 -6.15 20.31 -7.97
N THR A 208 -5.26 19.90 -7.05
CA THR A 208 -4.03 19.16 -7.41
C THR A 208 -4.35 17.90 -8.21
N LEU A 209 -5.38 17.14 -7.81
CA LEU A 209 -5.81 15.95 -8.54
C LEU A 209 -6.42 16.29 -9.90
N ALA A 210 -7.29 17.29 -9.98
CA ALA A 210 -7.90 17.71 -11.25
C ALA A 210 -6.86 18.15 -12.28
N THR A 211 -5.82 18.88 -11.85
CA THR A 211 -4.73 19.30 -12.72
C THR A 211 -3.86 18.12 -13.18
N THR A 212 -3.79 17.04 -12.39
CA THR A 212 -2.90 15.89 -12.67
C THR A 212 -3.58 14.77 -13.46
N PHE A 213 -4.82 14.45 -13.09
CA PHE A 213 -5.62 13.31 -13.57
C PHE A 213 -6.92 13.74 -14.30
N GLY A 214 -7.12 15.04 -14.51
CA GLY A 214 -8.35 15.57 -15.11
C GLY A 214 -9.52 15.69 -14.11
N THR A 215 -10.56 16.40 -14.53
CA THR A 215 -11.76 16.65 -13.70
C THR A 215 -12.67 15.44 -13.59
N GLU A 216 -12.57 14.48 -14.51
CA GLU A 216 -13.40 13.27 -14.53
C GLU A 216 -13.32 12.47 -13.23
N LEU A 217 -12.14 12.42 -12.60
CA LEU A 217 -11.97 11.80 -11.28
C LEU A 217 -12.87 12.45 -10.22
N LEU A 218 -12.93 13.78 -10.21
CA LEU A 218 -13.78 14.51 -9.27
C LEU A 218 -15.27 14.31 -9.59
N ASP A 219 -15.63 14.22 -10.88
CA ASP A 219 -16.99 13.95 -11.32
C ASP A 219 -17.46 12.55 -10.90
N VAL A 220 -16.59 11.53 -11.03
CA VAL A 220 -16.87 10.18 -10.51
C VAL A 220 -17.08 10.21 -9.00
N ILE A 221 -16.22 10.89 -8.25
CA ILE A 221 -16.34 11.00 -6.80
C ILE A 221 -17.61 11.78 -6.39
N HIS A 222 -17.99 12.80 -7.15
CA HIS A 222 -19.21 13.57 -6.90
C HIS A 222 -20.45 12.71 -7.14
N ARG A 223 -20.53 12.02 -8.29
CA ARG A 223 -21.64 11.09 -8.61
C ARG A 223 -21.79 9.97 -7.59
N ALA A 224 -20.68 9.45 -7.08
CA ALA A 224 -20.67 8.42 -6.04
C ALA A 224 -21.30 8.84 -4.69
N ARG A 225 -21.62 10.12 -4.52
CA ARG A 225 -22.19 10.69 -3.28
C ARG A 225 -23.64 11.13 -3.41
N MET A 226 -24.16 11.22 -4.63
CA MET A 226 -25.56 11.57 -4.91
C MET A 226 -26.42 10.32 -4.81
#